data_AF-A0A818Z1W0-F1
#
_entry.id   AF-A0A818Z1W0-F1
#
_cell.length_a   1.000
_cell.length_b   1.000
_cell.length_c   1.000
_cell.angle_alpha   90.00
_cell.angle_beta   90.00
_cell.angle_gamma   90.00
#
_symmetry.space_group_name_H-M   'P 1'
#
loop_
_entity.id
_entity.type
_entity.pdbx_description
1 polymer ?
#
loop_
_entity_poly.entity_id
_entity_poly.type
_entity_poly.pdbx_seq_one_letter_code
_entity_poly.pdbx_strand_id
1 'polypeptide(L)'
;MAEHSPPADVTVKVVGSQWYWSYSYPDHGNIEFDSNLIQDKDLKPGQIRLLEVDNRVIVPQGSVIKFLVTASDVLHSFAIPSLGIKTDAVPGRVNQTWTKIDKTGVYYGQCSELCGVNHGFMPIAIEVVSKEKFAEWVKNAGTKTASNRSKMSFAKE
;
A
#
# COMPACT_ATOMS: atom_id res chain seq x y z
N MET A 1 16.57 -11.03 19.02
CA MET A 1 15.38 -10.70 19.83
C MET A 1 14.21 -10.65 18.88
N ALA A 2 13.40 -11.71 18.84
CA ALA A 2 12.16 -11.65 18.06
C ALA A 2 11.18 -10.84 18.90
N GLU A 3 11.05 -9.55 18.60
CA GLU A 3 9.96 -8.73 19.13
C GLU A 3 8.65 -9.41 18.79
N HIS A 4 7.84 -9.71 19.81
CA HIS A 4 6.54 -10.32 19.64
C HIS A 4 5.62 -9.31 18.94
N SER A 5 5.48 -9.44 17.62
CA SER A 5 4.52 -8.64 16.85
C SER A 5 3.10 -9.03 17.31
N PRO A 6 2.23 -8.07 17.66
CA PRO A 6 0.86 -8.36 18.04
C PRO A 6 0.11 -9.06 16.90
N PRO A 7 -0.93 -9.85 17.21
CA PRO A 7 -1.82 -10.42 16.20
C PRO A 7 -2.33 -9.33 15.25
N ALA A 8 -2.22 -9.58 13.95
CA ALA A 8 -2.65 -8.63 12.94
C ALA A 8 -4.16 -8.71 12.74
N ASP A 9 -4.83 -7.56 12.76
CA ASP A 9 -6.23 -7.44 12.33
C ASP A 9 -6.33 -7.37 10.80
N VAL A 10 -5.32 -6.77 10.16
CA VAL A 10 -5.20 -6.65 8.70
C VAL A 10 -3.75 -6.92 8.29
N THR A 11 -3.55 -7.80 7.32
CA THR A 11 -2.25 -7.96 6.63
C THR A 11 -2.28 -7.23 5.29
N VAL A 12 -1.27 -6.39 5.03
CA VAL A 12 -1.03 -5.75 3.74
C VAL A 12 0.33 -6.18 3.22
N LYS A 13 0.37 -6.84 2.06
CA LYS A 13 1.62 -7.07 1.33
C LYS A 13 1.95 -5.82 0.53
N VAL A 14 3.21 -5.40 0.59
CA VAL A 14 3.76 -4.23 -0.08
C VAL A 14 4.89 -4.71 -0.99
N VAL A 15 4.79 -4.42 -2.29
CA VAL A 15 5.82 -4.74 -3.28
C VAL A 15 6.32 -3.45 -3.92
N GLY A 16 7.61 -3.16 -3.76
CA GLY A 16 8.28 -2.06 -4.45
C GLY A 16 8.70 -2.45 -5.87
N SER A 17 8.41 -1.57 -6.82
CA SER A 17 8.76 -1.69 -8.25
C SER A 17 9.25 -0.34 -8.77
N GLN A 18 10.09 -0.31 -9.80
CA GLN A 18 10.47 0.91 -10.51
C GLN A 18 9.27 1.41 -11.35
N TRP A 19 8.61 2.54 -11.04
CA TRP A 19 8.67 3.37 -9.83
C TRP A 19 7.26 3.58 -9.27
N TYR A 20 6.73 2.55 -8.62
CA TYR A 20 5.41 2.50 -8.00
C TYR A 20 5.39 1.44 -6.90
N TRP A 21 4.29 1.36 -6.16
CA TRP A 21 4.06 0.32 -5.15
C TRP A 21 2.84 -0.50 -5.51
N SER A 22 2.94 -1.82 -5.43
CA SER A 22 1.79 -2.72 -5.49
C SER A 22 1.40 -3.18 -4.10
N TYR A 23 0.09 -3.25 -3.84
CA TYR A 23 -0.45 -3.66 -2.55
C TYR A 23 -1.37 -4.86 -2.72
N SER A 24 -1.33 -5.79 -1.75
CA SER A 24 -2.32 -6.84 -1.66
C SER A 24 -2.83 -7.10 -0.24
N TYR A 25 -4.10 -7.51 -0.15
CA TYR A 25 -4.80 -7.82 1.10
C TYR A 25 -5.15 -9.31 1.10
N PRO A 26 -4.20 -10.21 1.45
CA PRO A 26 -4.39 -11.65 1.35
C PRO A 26 -5.56 -12.13 2.22
N ASP A 27 -5.77 -11.49 3.37
CA ASP A 27 -6.81 -11.87 4.35
C ASP A 27 -8.21 -11.32 3.98
N HIS A 28 -8.33 -10.53 2.90
CA HIS A 28 -9.56 -9.83 2.51
C HIS A 28 -9.94 -10.08 1.04
N GLY A 29 -9.96 -11.35 0.62
CA GLY A 29 -10.35 -11.72 -0.75
C GLY A 29 -9.28 -11.47 -1.80
N ASN A 30 -8.02 -11.35 -1.37
CA ASN A 30 -6.84 -11.13 -2.22
C ASN A 30 -7.03 -9.92 -3.17
N ILE A 31 -7.51 -8.82 -2.60
CA ILE A 31 -7.55 -7.51 -3.26
C ILE A 31 -6.13 -7.14 -3.64
N GLU A 32 -5.93 -6.69 -4.88
CA GLU A 32 -4.64 -6.32 -5.45
C GLU A 32 -4.79 -5.06 -6.31
N PHE A 33 -3.86 -4.13 -6.17
CA PHE A 33 -3.80 -2.92 -7.00
C PHE A 33 -2.41 -2.28 -6.97
N ASP A 34 -2.13 -1.48 -7.99
CA ASP A 34 -0.94 -0.63 -8.09
C ASP A 34 -1.26 0.80 -7.64
N SER A 35 -0.26 1.47 -7.08
CA SER A 35 -0.34 2.84 -6.58
C SER A 35 0.75 3.68 -7.23
N ASN A 36 0.34 4.59 -8.10
CA ASN A 36 1.20 5.49 -8.86
C ASN A 36 1.02 6.93 -8.40
N LEU A 37 2.09 7.73 -8.52
CA LEU A 37 2.05 9.17 -8.32
C LEU A 37 1.03 9.83 -9.26
N ILE A 38 0.13 10.64 -8.70
CA ILE A 38 -0.70 11.56 -9.49
C ILE A 38 0.19 12.67 -10.05
N GLN A 39 0.15 12.85 -11.37
CA GLN A 39 0.95 13.88 -12.05
C GLN A 39 0.42 15.28 -11.71
N ASP A 40 1.32 16.27 -11.72
CA ASP A 40 0.99 17.66 -11.35
C ASP A 40 -0.21 18.23 -12.12
N LYS A 41 -0.37 17.86 -13.39
CA LYS A 41 -1.49 18.28 -14.25
C LYS A 41 -2.86 17.70 -13.85
N ASP A 42 -2.86 16.56 -13.15
CA ASP A 42 -4.05 15.80 -12.77
C ASP A 42 -4.40 15.99 -11.28
N LEU A 43 -3.60 16.78 -10.55
CA LEU A 43 -3.85 17.11 -9.14
C LEU A 43 -5.12 17.97 -9.01
N LYS A 44 -5.95 17.60 -8.05
CA LYS A 44 -7.14 18.35 -7.66
C LYS A 44 -6.81 19.38 -6.58
N PRO A 45 -7.59 20.47 -6.44
CA PRO A 45 -7.41 21.43 -5.35
C PRO A 45 -7.37 20.73 -3.97
N GLY A 46 -6.34 21.04 -3.18
CA GLY A 46 -6.11 20.43 -1.86
C GLY A 46 -5.25 19.17 -1.84
N GLN A 47 -4.94 18.58 -3.01
CA GLN A 47 -3.99 17.48 -3.14
C GLN A 47 -2.54 17.97 -3.07
N ILE A 48 -1.66 17.15 -2.48
CA ILE A 48 -0.26 17.50 -2.24
C ILE A 48 0.61 16.95 -3.37
N ARG A 49 1.34 17.86 -4.03
CA ARG A 49 2.32 17.54 -5.06
C ARG A 49 3.35 16.52 -4.55
N LEU A 50 3.68 15.54 -5.39
CA LEU A 50 4.64 14.46 -5.12
C LEU A 50 4.28 13.47 -4.00
N LEU A 51 3.13 13.60 -3.33
CA LEU A 51 2.70 12.68 -2.27
C LEU A 51 1.41 11.93 -2.60
N GLU A 52 0.58 12.49 -3.48
CA GLU A 52 -0.72 11.92 -3.81
C GLU A 52 -0.61 10.80 -4.84
N VAL A 53 -1.44 9.77 -4.64
CA VAL A 53 -1.46 8.56 -5.47
C VAL A 53 -2.85 8.27 -6.00
N ASP A 54 -2.92 7.55 -7.12
CA ASP A 54 -4.17 7.12 -7.74
C ASP A 54 -4.98 6.14 -6.86
N ASN A 55 -4.30 5.21 -6.18
CA ASN A 55 -4.90 4.21 -5.30
C ASN A 55 -4.18 4.19 -3.94
N ARG A 56 -4.85 4.68 -2.90
CA ARG A 56 -4.33 4.67 -1.53
C ARG A 56 -4.52 3.30 -0.88
N VAL A 57 -3.62 2.96 0.04
CA VAL A 57 -3.81 1.84 0.97
C VAL A 57 -4.92 2.23 1.95
N ILE A 58 -5.98 1.43 2.05
CA ILE A 58 -7.11 1.71 2.96
C ILE A 58 -7.01 0.77 4.16
N VAL A 59 -7.01 1.32 5.37
CA VAL A 59 -6.94 0.52 6.62
C VAL A 59 -7.95 1.01 7.67
N PRO A 60 -8.46 0.13 8.53
CA PRO A 60 -9.38 0.51 9.58
C PRO A 60 -8.66 1.14 10.77
N GLN A 61 -9.21 2.22 11.32
CA GLN A 61 -8.73 2.84 12.56
C GLN A 61 -8.74 1.83 13.73
N GLY A 62 -7.83 2.05 14.68
CA GLY A 62 -7.76 1.30 15.93
C GLY A 62 -7.42 -0.19 15.77
N SER A 63 -6.90 -0.58 14.60
CA SER A 63 -6.57 -1.96 14.25
C SER A 63 -5.06 -2.12 14.05
N VAL A 64 -4.54 -3.30 14.39
CA VAL A 64 -3.14 -3.67 14.16
C VAL A 64 -2.95 -4.04 12.69
N ILE A 65 -2.19 -3.22 11.97
CA ILE A 65 -1.87 -3.42 10.56
C ILE A 65 -0.47 -4.01 10.47
N LYS A 66 -0.36 -5.18 9.86
CA LYS A 66 0.91 -5.85 9.58
C LYS A 66 1.28 -5.64 8.11
N PHE A 67 2.46 -5.10 7.86
CA PHE A 67 3.01 -4.93 6.53
C PHE A 67 4.04 -6.01 6.23
N LEU A 68 3.87 -6.68 5.10
CA LEU A 68 4.84 -7.62 4.53
C LEU A 68 5.51 -6.95 3.33
N VAL A 69 6.74 -6.46 3.53
CA VAL A 69 7.44 -5.59 2.59
C VAL A 69 8.49 -6.38 1.80
N THR A 70 8.44 -6.33 0.47
CA THR A 70 9.39 -6.95 -0.46
C THR A 70 9.50 -6.08 -1.71
N ALA A 71 10.44 -6.37 -2.60
CA ALA A 71 10.50 -5.76 -3.94
C ALA A 71 10.46 -6.82 -5.05
N SER A 72 10.08 -6.42 -6.25
CA SER A 72 10.12 -7.27 -7.45
C SER A 72 11.34 -7.03 -8.34
N ASP A 73 12.07 -5.92 -8.15
CA ASP A 73 13.22 -5.56 -8.99
C ASP A 73 14.48 -5.20 -8.20
N VAL A 74 14.64 -3.95 -7.78
CA VAL A 74 15.79 -3.40 -7.05
C VAL A 74 15.43 -3.15 -5.60
N LEU A 75 16.37 -2.62 -4.82
CA LEU A 75 16.08 -2.17 -3.47
C LEU A 75 15.15 -0.95 -3.50
N HIS A 76 14.16 -0.96 -2.61
CA HIS A 76 13.35 0.20 -2.24
C HIS A 76 13.26 0.26 -0.71
N SER A 77 12.61 1.28 -0.15
CA SER A 77 12.30 1.31 1.28
C SER A 77 10.92 1.92 1.51
N PHE A 78 10.03 1.14 2.11
CA PHE A 78 8.68 1.55 2.49
C PHE A 78 8.75 2.37 3.78
N ALA A 79 8.50 3.68 3.69
CA ALA A 79 8.66 4.59 4.82
C ALA A 79 7.50 5.57 4.94
N ILE A 80 6.94 5.66 6.15
CA ILE A 80 5.85 6.57 6.53
C ILE A 80 6.25 7.21 7.87
N PRO A 81 6.89 8.39 7.85
CA PRO A 81 7.51 8.99 9.04
C PRO A 81 6.55 9.21 10.21
N SER A 82 5.32 9.64 9.93
CA SER A 82 4.28 9.88 10.95
C SER A 82 3.79 8.62 11.66
N LEU A 83 4.09 7.44 11.11
CA LEU A 83 3.77 6.14 11.69
C LEU A 83 5.01 5.43 12.28
N GLY A 84 6.19 6.06 12.21
CA GLY A 84 7.44 5.43 12.64
C GLY A 84 7.87 4.24 11.79
N ILE A 85 7.32 4.09 10.58
CA ILE A 85 7.63 2.98 9.68
C ILE A 85 8.79 3.40 8.78
N LYS A 86 9.84 2.58 8.77
CA LYS A 86 10.83 2.51 7.68
C LYS A 86 11.30 1.06 7.57
N THR A 87 11.07 0.44 6.42
CA THR A 87 11.44 -0.97 6.20
C THR A 87 11.86 -1.16 4.75
N ASP A 88 13.07 -1.68 4.57
CA ASP A 88 13.61 -1.95 3.25
C ASP A 88 12.80 -3.04 2.54
N ALA A 89 12.55 -2.80 1.26
CA ALA A 89 11.90 -3.72 0.35
C ALA A 89 13.01 -4.39 -0.47
N VAL A 90 13.29 -5.65 -0.16
CA VAL A 90 14.46 -6.38 -0.70
C VAL A 90 13.98 -7.50 -1.62
N PRO A 91 14.42 -7.55 -2.89
CA PRO A 91 14.09 -8.66 -3.77
C PRO A 91 14.50 -10.01 -3.17
N GLY A 92 13.59 -10.98 -3.17
CA GLY A 92 13.84 -12.31 -2.60
C GLY A 92 13.73 -12.40 -1.06
N ARG A 93 13.36 -11.31 -0.36
CA ARG A 93 13.14 -11.32 1.09
C ARG A 93 11.86 -10.57 1.48
N VAL A 94 11.03 -11.23 2.28
CA VAL A 94 9.86 -10.59 2.90
C VAL A 94 10.25 -10.08 4.29
N ASN A 95 10.36 -8.77 4.42
CA ASN A 95 10.48 -8.10 5.72
C ASN A 95 9.09 -7.88 6.32
N GLN A 96 9.01 -7.82 7.64
CA GLN A 96 7.76 -7.57 8.36
C GLN A 96 7.91 -6.34 9.26
N THR A 97 6.89 -5.50 9.27
CA THR A 97 6.70 -4.44 10.27
C THR A 97 5.21 -4.33 10.60
N TRP A 98 4.86 -3.58 11.63
CA TRP A 98 3.47 -3.38 12.02
C TRP A 98 3.26 -1.98 12.62
N THR A 99 2.02 -1.51 12.60
CA THR A 99 1.60 -0.29 13.28
C THR A 99 0.16 -0.39 13.73
N LYS A 100 -0.26 0.49 14.64
CA LYS A 100 -1.65 0.70 15.02
C LYS A 100 -1.97 2.19 14.92
N ILE A 101 -3.01 2.53 14.17
CA ILE A 101 -3.36 3.92 13.87
C ILE A 101 -4.76 4.21 14.40
N ASP A 102 -4.87 5.02 15.45
CA ASP A 102 -6.16 5.28 16.10
C ASP A 102 -6.93 6.46 15.50
N LYS A 103 -6.26 7.34 14.75
CA LYS A 103 -6.86 8.53 14.16
C LYS A 103 -7.11 8.34 12.66
N THR A 104 -8.30 8.70 12.20
CA THR A 104 -8.61 8.75 10.76
C THR A 104 -7.80 9.84 10.07
N GLY A 105 -7.49 9.64 8.80
CA GLY A 105 -6.79 10.63 7.98
C GLY A 105 -5.92 9.97 6.93
N VAL A 106 -5.16 10.79 6.20
CA VAL A 106 -4.21 10.31 5.20
C VAL A 106 -2.79 10.51 5.73
N TYR A 107 -2.01 9.43 5.70
CA TYR A 107 -0.64 9.37 6.17
C TYR A 107 0.27 9.14 4.97
N TYR A 108 1.17 10.08 4.73
CA TYR A 108 2.04 10.08 3.56
C TYR A 108 3.45 9.57 3.89
N GLY A 109 4.04 8.96 2.88
CA GLY A 109 5.40 8.43 2.89
C GLY A 109 6.04 8.55 1.51
N GLN A 110 7.33 8.27 1.44
CA GLN A 110 8.10 8.22 0.19
C GLN A 110 9.10 7.07 0.24
N CYS A 111 9.52 6.59 -0.94
CA CYS A 111 10.62 5.65 -1.03
C CYS A 111 11.87 6.24 -0.37
N SER A 112 12.52 5.47 0.49
CA SER A 112 13.66 5.94 1.30
C SER A 112 14.97 5.16 1.05
N GLU A 113 15.09 4.55 -0.13
CA GLU A 113 16.27 3.86 -0.63
C GLU A 113 16.42 4.14 -2.14
N LEU A 114 17.62 4.50 -2.60
CA LEU A 114 17.85 4.94 -3.98
C LEU A 114 17.54 3.82 -4.99
N CYS A 115 16.47 3.99 -5.76
CA CYS A 115 15.95 2.94 -6.66
C CYS A 115 15.94 3.35 -8.16
N GLY A 116 16.73 4.34 -8.56
CA GLY A 116 16.88 4.78 -9.95
C GLY A 116 16.30 6.17 -10.25
N VAL A 117 16.09 6.47 -11.54
CA VAL A 117 15.84 7.85 -12.00
C VAL A 117 14.60 8.50 -11.39
N ASN A 118 13.54 7.73 -11.14
CA ASN A 118 12.32 8.26 -10.55
C ASN A 118 12.16 7.92 -9.06
N HIS A 119 13.28 7.73 -8.34
CA HIS A 119 13.28 7.43 -6.90
C HIS A 119 12.41 8.39 -6.07
N GLY A 120 12.41 9.69 -6.40
CA GLY A 120 11.61 10.71 -5.72
C GLY A 120 10.11 10.73 -6.07
N PHE A 121 9.64 9.90 -7.01
CA PHE A 121 8.31 9.99 -7.63
C PHE A 121 7.45 8.74 -7.42
N MET A 122 7.72 7.97 -6.36
CA MET A 122 6.94 6.79 -5.97
C MET A 122 6.46 6.89 -4.52
N PRO A 123 5.54 7.82 -4.22
CA PRO A 123 5.06 8.05 -2.86
C PRO A 123 4.16 6.92 -2.35
N ILE A 124 3.91 6.98 -1.05
CA ILE A 124 3.04 6.09 -0.32
C ILE A 124 1.94 6.94 0.31
N ALA A 125 0.69 6.51 0.22
CA ALA A 125 -0.41 7.11 0.96
C ALA A 125 -1.29 6.02 1.58
N ILE A 126 -1.44 6.10 2.90
CA ILE A 126 -2.32 5.25 3.70
C ILE A 126 -3.49 6.09 4.17
N GLU A 127 -4.71 5.73 3.79
CA GLU A 127 -5.94 6.32 4.28
C GLU A 127 -6.55 5.46 5.38
N VAL A 128 -6.62 6.04 6.58
CA VAL A 128 -7.21 5.41 7.75
C VAL A 128 -8.66 5.83 7.85
N VAL A 129 -9.56 4.85 7.76
CA VAL A 129 -11.01 5.04 7.75
C VAL A 129 -11.68 4.35 8.94
N SER A 130 -12.97 4.59 9.16
CA SER A 130 -13.72 3.83 10.16
C SER A 130 -13.83 2.35 9.78
N LYS A 131 -14.07 1.47 10.75
CA LYS A 131 -14.18 0.02 10.51
C LYS A 131 -15.30 -0.31 9.52
N GLU A 132 -16.39 0.45 9.56
CA GLU A 132 -17.54 0.31 8.67
C GLU A 132 -17.16 0.65 7.23
N LYS A 133 -16.50 1.80 7.01
CA LYS A 133 -16.01 2.21 5.69
C LYS A 133 -15.01 1.23 5.11
N PHE A 134 -14.12 0.67 5.95
CA PHE A 134 -13.18 -0.36 5.52
C PHE A 134 -13.94 -1.62 5.06
N ALA A 135 -14.93 -2.09 5.82
CA ALA A 135 -15.72 -3.26 5.44
C ALA A 135 -16.49 -3.04 4.13
N GLU A 136 -17.07 -1.85 3.93
CA GLU A 136 -17.71 -1.47 2.66
C GLU A 136 -16.71 -1.46 1.50
N TRP A 137 -15.52 -0.89 1.72
CA TRP A 137 -14.45 -0.87 0.72
C TRP A 137 -14.02 -2.30 0.33
N VAL A 138 -13.79 -3.19 1.30
CA VAL A 138 -13.42 -4.60 1.04
C VAL A 138 -14.49 -5.29 0.19
N LYS A 139 -15.77 -5.11 0.53
CA LYS A 139 -16.89 -5.70 -0.24
C LYS A 139 -16.91 -5.20 -1.69
N ASN A 140 -16.64 -3.91 -1.90
CA ASN A 140 -16.63 -3.29 -3.23
C ASN A 140 -15.36 -3.62 -4.03
N ALA A 141 -14.22 -3.77 -3.36
CA ALA A 141 -12.96 -4.14 -4.01
C ALA A 141 -12.98 -5.62 -4.44
N GLY A 142 -13.49 -6.52 -3.59
CA GLY A 142 -13.62 -7.95 -3.92
C GLY A 142 -14.52 -8.22 -5.13
N THR A 143 -15.57 -7.41 -5.34
CA THR A 143 -16.44 -7.54 -6.53
C THR A 143 -15.75 -7.06 -7.82
N LYS A 144 -14.92 -6.01 -7.75
CA LYS A 144 -14.12 -5.52 -8.88
C LYS A 144 -13.06 -6.54 -9.31
N THR A 145 -12.34 -7.15 -8.38
CA THR A 145 -11.31 -8.16 -8.68
C THR A 145 -11.91 -9.44 -9.28
N ALA A 146 -13.10 -9.86 -8.82
CA ALA A 146 -13.83 -10.98 -9.43
C ALA A 146 -14.25 -10.69 -10.88
N SER A 147 -14.73 -9.46 -11.17
CA SER A 147 -15.09 -9.07 -12.54
C SER A 147 -13.90 -8.98 -13.49
N ASN A 148 -12.72 -8.60 -12.98
CA ASN A 148 -11.48 -8.54 -13.77
C ASN A 148 -10.91 -9.93 -14.06
N ARG A 149 -11.03 -10.91 -13.16
CA ARG A 149 -10.67 -12.31 -13.45
C ARG A 149 -11.52 -12.89 -14.58
N SER A 150 -12.82 -12.60 -14.60
CA SER A 150 -13.69 -13.07 -15.68
C SER A 150 -13.26 -12.50 -17.03
N LYS A 151 -12.96 -11.19 -17.11
CA LYS A 151 -12.48 -10.56 -18.36
C LYS A 151 -11.12 -11.10 -18.83
N MET A 152 -10.22 -11.45 -17.91
CA MET A 152 -8.88 -11.95 -18.26
C MET A 152 -8.88 -13.41 -18.73
N SER A 153 -9.94 -14.19 -18.46
CA SER A 153 -10.10 -15.56 -18.99
C SER A 153 -10.55 -15.62 -20.46
N PHE A 154 -11.06 -14.51 -21.00
CA PHE A 154 -11.52 -14.41 -22.40
C PHE A 154 -10.53 -13.70 -23.34
N ALA A 155 -9.34 -13.34 -22.86
CA ALA A 155 -8.31 -12.63 -23.65
C ALA A 155 -7.09 -13.52 -24.00
N LYS A 156 -7.34 -14.81 -24.25
CA LYS A 156 -6.37 -15.73 -24.86
C LYS A 156 -6.92 -16.23 -26.19
N GLU A 157 -6.72 -15.46 -27.25
CA GLU A 157 -6.61 -15.92 -28.64
C GLU A 157 -5.49 -15.13 -29.32
#